data_AF-A0A1F5WYV0-F1
#
_entry.id   AF-A0A1F5WYV0-F1
#
_cell.length_a   1.000
_cell.length_b   1.000
_cell.length_c   1.000
_cell.angle_alpha   90.00
_cell.angle_beta   90.00
_cell.angle_gamma   90.00
#
_symmetry.space_group_name_H-M   'P 1'
#
loop_
_entity.id
_entity.type
_entity.pdbx_description
1 polymer ?
#
loop_
_entity_poly.entity_id
_entity_poly.type
_entity_poly.pdbx_seq_one_letter_code
_entity_poly.pdbx_strand_id
1 'polypeptide(L)'
;MNIPKVELRYLLKNSCSKETSDAPDKWTAENPLFGHCAVIAAVVQDFLGGKIRRALFPKDWTEKLGSRSHYWNEIMVYGQNGSEVVDLSRGQFPDDFPYQDFISGAAGEMSENNDWRSYLLDLKFPNTITRYTTLKAKVDALLNSNPLFTDKKFQKCWELAFSGQTSCPKMKFACLVYNSGTFVTQSTNKNFCAKFGKERLCSFDGSTCVRIGMPSRTDATLGDCGHAPIWCIKQVFDLGAKPADLSHADFYEAGFLPDGSPWWRTEPSYTCTYCENMFAIFGLDKIYGAFDGAWQPLWTKDSLYSSTEYAKGIKKT
;
A
#
# COMPACT_ATOMS: atom_id res chain seq x y z
N MET A 1 -0.18 17.28 7.36
CA MET A 1 0.64 16.53 6.39
C MET A 1 -0.32 15.69 5.58
N ASN A 2 -0.31 15.78 4.25
CA ASN A 2 -1.14 14.91 3.41
C ASN A 2 -0.31 13.67 3.07
N ILE A 3 -0.78 12.50 3.48
CA ILE A 3 -0.16 11.21 3.13
C ILE A 3 -1.09 10.45 2.18
N PRO A 4 -0.57 9.59 1.28
CA PRO A 4 -1.39 8.74 0.44
C PRO A 4 -2.39 7.88 1.23
N LYS A 5 -3.60 7.68 0.68
CA LYS A 5 -4.67 6.86 1.30
C LYS A 5 -4.23 5.44 1.64
N VAL A 6 -3.43 4.82 0.77
CA VAL A 6 -2.92 3.46 0.96
C VAL A 6 -1.93 3.37 2.13
N GLU A 7 -1.13 4.40 2.33
CA GLU A 7 -0.22 4.53 3.46
C GLU A 7 -0.99 4.73 4.77
N LEU A 8 -1.97 5.65 4.77
CA LEU A 8 -2.81 5.86 5.96
C LEU A 8 -3.55 4.59 6.37
N ARG A 9 -4.04 3.79 5.41
CA ARG A 9 -4.66 2.49 5.69
C ARG A 9 -3.69 1.55 6.43
N TYR A 10 -2.44 1.47 5.95
CA TYR A 10 -1.42 0.66 6.60
C TYR A 10 -1.16 1.15 8.03
N LEU A 11 -0.96 2.46 8.21
CA LEU A 11 -0.69 3.03 9.53
C LEU A 11 -1.84 2.77 10.51
N LEU A 12 -3.09 2.97 10.08
CA LEU A 12 -4.27 2.72 10.91
C LEU A 12 -4.39 1.25 11.28
N LYS A 13 -4.27 0.32 10.31
CA LYS A 13 -4.38 -1.13 10.56
C LYS A 13 -3.36 -1.58 11.60
N ASN A 14 -2.14 -1.04 11.57
CA ASN A 14 -1.06 -1.38 12.51
C ASN A 14 -1.09 -0.56 13.81
N SER A 15 -1.94 0.47 13.91
CA SER A 15 -2.13 1.27 15.13
C SER A 15 -3.37 0.86 15.93
N CYS A 16 -4.34 0.21 15.28
CA CYS A 16 -5.55 -0.27 15.93
C CYS A 16 -5.24 -1.42 16.89
N SER A 17 -5.95 -1.43 18.02
CA SER A 17 -5.73 -2.35 19.14
C SER A 17 -7.03 -2.53 19.92
N LYS A 18 -7.09 -3.50 20.84
CA LYS A 18 -8.22 -3.64 21.77
C LYS A 18 -8.53 -2.33 22.52
N GLU A 19 -7.48 -1.64 22.97
CA GLU A 19 -7.57 -0.38 23.70
C GLU A 19 -8.27 0.74 22.91
N THR A 20 -8.11 0.75 21.58
CA THR A 20 -8.66 1.80 20.71
C THR A 20 -10.02 1.41 20.09
N SER A 21 -10.52 0.20 20.36
CA SER A 21 -11.78 -0.31 19.83
C SER A 21 -12.99 0.09 20.70
N ASP A 22 -14.15 0.29 20.07
CA ASP A 22 -15.45 0.41 20.75
C ASP A 22 -15.99 -0.95 21.24
N ALA A 23 -15.46 -2.04 20.68
CA ALA A 23 -15.88 -3.40 20.94
C ALA A 23 -14.63 -4.27 21.22
N PRO A 24 -13.90 -4.02 22.32
CA PRO A 24 -12.63 -4.68 22.61
C PRO A 24 -12.74 -6.21 22.67
N ASP A 25 -13.90 -6.74 23.05
CA ASP A 25 -14.17 -8.18 23.13
C ASP A 25 -14.33 -8.85 21.76
N LYS A 26 -14.71 -8.07 20.73
CA LYS A 26 -14.85 -8.54 19.34
C LYS A 26 -13.61 -8.23 18.49
N TRP A 27 -12.68 -7.41 19.00
CA TRP A 27 -11.42 -7.11 18.33
C TRP A 27 -10.47 -8.31 18.35
N THR A 28 -9.86 -8.59 17.21
CA THR A 28 -8.87 -9.66 17.03
C THR A 28 -7.70 -9.15 16.19
N ALA A 29 -6.57 -9.85 16.21
CA ALA A 29 -5.43 -9.50 15.35
C ALA A 29 -5.77 -9.71 13.86
N GLU A 30 -6.67 -10.66 13.57
CA GLU A 30 -7.17 -10.98 12.25
C GLU A 30 -8.18 -9.94 11.74
N ASN A 31 -8.92 -9.28 12.65
CA ASN A 31 -9.82 -8.17 12.34
C ASN A 31 -9.49 -6.92 13.20
N PRO A 32 -8.35 -6.25 12.93
CA PRO A 32 -7.87 -5.16 13.77
C PRO A 32 -8.71 -3.88 13.65
N LEU A 33 -9.57 -3.78 12.63
CA LEU A 33 -10.40 -2.59 12.37
C LEU A 33 -11.75 -2.65 13.10
N PHE A 34 -12.09 -3.79 13.73
CA PHE A 34 -13.37 -3.97 14.39
C PHE A 34 -13.58 -2.94 15.50
N GLY A 35 -14.72 -2.23 15.45
CA GLY A 35 -15.08 -1.20 16.44
C GLY A 35 -14.30 0.11 16.32
N HIS A 36 -13.64 0.39 15.19
CA HIS A 36 -12.82 1.59 15.01
C HIS A 36 -13.41 2.64 14.05
N CYS A 37 -14.58 2.41 13.44
CA CYS A 37 -15.12 3.28 12.38
C CYS A 37 -15.13 4.78 12.72
N ALA A 38 -15.64 5.15 13.90
CA ALA A 38 -15.72 6.54 14.35
C ALA A 38 -14.34 7.19 14.48
N VAL A 39 -13.43 6.55 15.22
CA VAL A 39 -12.10 7.11 15.49
C VAL A 39 -11.21 7.09 14.24
N ILE A 40 -11.33 6.07 13.38
CA ILE A 40 -10.68 6.04 12.06
C ILE A 40 -11.19 7.18 11.19
N ALA A 41 -12.49 7.43 11.12
CA ALA A 41 -13.03 8.50 10.29
C ALA A 41 -12.53 9.90 10.73
N ALA A 42 -12.38 10.10 12.04
CA ALA A 42 -11.79 11.32 12.60
C ALA A 42 -10.30 11.47 12.22
N VAL A 43 -9.50 10.41 12.36
CA VAL A 43 -8.08 10.43 11.95
C VAL A 43 -7.93 10.60 10.44
N VAL A 44 -8.76 9.95 9.63
CA VAL A 44 -8.78 10.13 8.17
C VAL A 44 -9.03 11.58 7.81
N GLN A 45 -9.95 12.23 8.50
CA GLN A 45 -10.24 13.64 8.28
C GLN A 45 -9.04 14.54 8.63
N ASP A 46 -8.22 14.19 9.62
CA ASP A 46 -7.01 14.96 9.96
C ASP A 46 -5.96 14.96 8.84
N PHE A 47 -5.84 13.84 8.11
CA PHE A 47 -4.83 13.66 7.07
C PHE A 47 -5.32 14.00 5.67
N LEU A 48 -6.59 13.72 5.37
CA LEU A 48 -7.15 13.83 4.02
C LEU A 48 -8.28 14.86 3.92
N GLY A 49 -8.74 15.42 5.04
CA GLY A 49 -9.88 16.32 5.09
C GLY A 49 -11.21 15.61 4.79
N GLY A 50 -12.11 16.32 4.11
CA GLY A 50 -13.43 15.81 3.76
C GLY A 50 -14.45 15.85 4.90
N LYS A 51 -15.60 15.24 4.64
CA LYS A 51 -16.74 15.19 5.57
C LYS A 51 -16.87 13.79 6.14
N ILE A 52 -17.06 13.68 7.45
CA ILE A 52 -17.45 12.40 8.07
C ILE A 52 -18.93 12.19 7.79
N ARG A 53 -19.28 10.98 7.36
CA ARG A 53 -20.64 10.50 7.14
C ARG A 53 -20.97 9.44 8.16
N ARG A 54 -22.27 9.25 8.39
CA ARG A 54 -22.79 8.23 9.30
C ARG A 54 -24.07 7.63 8.74
N ALA A 55 -24.21 6.33 8.90
CA ALA A 55 -25.47 5.63 8.72
C ALA A 55 -25.73 4.66 9.87
N LEU A 56 -27.00 4.43 10.16
CA LEU A 56 -27.44 3.37 11.07
C LEU A 56 -27.51 2.05 10.30
N PHE A 57 -27.02 0.97 10.91
CA PHE A 57 -27.12 -0.35 10.32
C PHE A 57 -28.58 -0.81 10.23
N PRO A 58 -28.93 -1.65 9.23
CA PRO A 58 -30.19 -2.39 9.27
C PRO A 58 -30.32 -3.17 10.59
N LYS A 59 -31.57 -3.37 11.05
CA LYS A 59 -31.86 -4.01 12.33
C LYS A 59 -31.15 -5.37 12.48
N ASP A 60 -31.19 -6.19 11.44
CA ASP A 60 -30.62 -7.55 11.42
C ASP A 60 -29.07 -7.57 11.50
N TRP A 61 -28.42 -6.43 11.25
CA TRP A 61 -26.97 -6.28 11.31
C TRP A 61 -26.46 -5.66 12.62
N THR A 62 -27.32 -4.94 13.34
CA THR A 62 -26.95 -4.24 14.57
C THR A 62 -26.40 -5.21 15.63
N GLU A 63 -27.07 -6.35 15.82
CA GLU A 63 -26.65 -7.36 16.81
C GLU A 63 -25.35 -8.08 16.38
N LYS A 64 -25.28 -8.51 15.12
CA LYS A 64 -24.10 -9.18 14.55
C LYS A 64 -22.85 -8.34 14.73
N LEU A 65 -22.93 -7.07 14.35
CA LEU A 65 -21.80 -6.13 14.42
C LEU A 65 -21.57 -5.58 15.83
N GLY A 66 -22.55 -5.67 16.74
CA GLY A 66 -22.44 -5.11 18.09
C GLY A 66 -22.32 -3.58 18.10
N SER A 67 -22.79 -2.93 17.04
CA SER A 67 -22.82 -1.48 16.89
C SER A 67 -24.11 -1.10 16.15
N ARG A 68 -24.59 0.12 16.35
CA ARG A 68 -25.80 0.65 15.69
C ARG A 68 -25.48 1.50 14.46
N SER A 69 -24.24 1.95 14.31
CA SER A 69 -23.89 2.88 13.24
C SER A 69 -22.46 2.68 12.75
N HIS A 70 -22.24 3.14 11.53
CA HIS A 70 -20.94 3.20 10.90
C HIS A 70 -20.56 4.62 10.55
N TYR A 71 -19.26 4.89 10.46
CA TYR A 71 -18.70 6.18 10.06
C TYR A 71 -17.65 5.99 8.97
N TRP A 72 -17.66 6.88 7.99
CA TRP A 72 -16.67 6.93 6.90
C TRP A 72 -16.48 8.38 6.44
N ASN A 73 -15.57 8.61 5.49
CA ASN A 73 -15.30 9.93 4.95
C ASN A 73 -15.79 10.04 3.50
N GLU A 74 -16.26 11.23 3.13
CA GLU A 74 -16.41 11.67 1.74
C GLU A 74 -15.41 12.80 1.48
N ILE A 75 -14.52 12.59 0.52
CA ILE A 75 -13.39 13.50 0.25
C ILE A 75 -13.52 14.06 -1.16
N MET A 76 -13.44 15.38 -1.31
CA MET A 76 -13.46 16.02 -2.62
C MET A 76 -12.17 15.70 -3.38
N VAL A 77 -12.29 15.18 -4.60
CA VAL A 77 -11.14 14.92 -5.47
C VAL A 77 -10.97 16.10 -6.42
N TYR A 78 -9.85 16.82 -6.30
CA TYR A 78 -9.58 17.95 -7.18
C TYR A 78 -9.53 17.50 -8.65
N GLY A 79 -10.25 18.20 -9.52
CA GLY A 79 -10.33 17.86 -10.94
C GLY A 79 -11.35 16.75 -11.28
N GLN A 80 -12.14 16.27 -10.32
CA GLN A 80 -13.28 15.38 -10.57
C GLN A 80 -14.59 16.02 -10.11
N ASN A 81 -15.67 15.79 -10.87
CA ASN A 81 -17.02 16.15 -10.44
C ASN A 81 -17.54 15.10 -9.44
N GLY A 82 -17.20 15.28 -8.16
CA GLY A 82 -17.75 14.44 -7.10
C GLY A 82 -16.83 14.32 -5.88
N SER A 83 -17.34 13.62 -4.86
CA SER A 83 -16.57 13.15 -3.71
C SER A 83 -16.26 11.67 -3.86
N GLU A 84 -15.08 11.26 -3.38
CA GLU A 84 -14.72 9.86 -3.21
C GLU A 84 -15.15 9.39 -1.81
N VAL A 85 -15.78 8.21 -1.73
CA VAL A 85 -16.00 7.51 -0.47
C VAL A 85 -14.69 6.88 0.00
N VAL A 86 -14.22 7.31 1.18
CA VAL A 86 -13.03 6.79 1.84
C VAL A 86 -13.43 6.16 3.17
N ASP A 87 -13.45 4.83 3.20
CA ASP A 87 -13.65 4.06 4.42
C ASP A 87 -12.46 3.14 4.65
N LEU A 88 -11.53 3.59 5.50
CA LEU A 88 -10.36 2.80 5.88
C LEU A 88 -10.66 1.79 7.00
N SER A 89 -11.91 1.71 7.44
CA SER A 89 -12.41 0.74 8.41
C SER A 89 -13.32 -0.32 7.76
N ARG A 90 -13.50 -0.31 6.43
CA ARG A 90 -14.34 -1.28 5.69
C ARG A 90 -14.01 -2.73 6.01
N GLY A 91 -12.74 -3.05 6.24
CA GLY A 91 -12.29 -4.41 6.55
C GLY A 91 -12.84 -4.98 7.87
N GLN A 92 -13.60 -4.21 8.66
CA GLN A 92 -14.28 -4.73 9.83
C GLN A 92 -15.50 -5.60 9.51
N PHE A 93 -16.07 -5.44 8.31
CA PHE A 93 -17.30 -6.12 7.92
C PHE A 93 -17.01 -7.51 7.35
N PRO A 94 -17.88 -8.50 7.61
CA PRO A 94 -17.84 -9.77 6.92
C PRO A 94 -18.23 -9.61 5.45
N ASP A 95 -17.87 -10.61 4.63
CA ASP A 95 -18.09 -10.57 3.18
C ASP A 95 -19.58 -10.52 2.77
N ASP A 96 -20.48 -11.02 3.62
CA ASP A 96 -21.94 -11.03 3.40
C ASP A 96 -22.63 -9.72 3.80
N PHE A 97 -21.90 -8.74 4.36
CA PHE A 97 -22.45 -7.42 4.66
C PHE A 97 -22.74 -6.66 3.35
N PRO A 98 -23.96 -6.10 3.14
CA PRO A 98 -24.33 -5.39 1.92
C PRO A 98 -23.70 -3.98 1.88
N TYR A 99 -22.37 -3.93 1.84
CA TYR A 99 -21.60 -2.72 2.07
C TYR A 99 -21.89 -1.62 1.05
N GLN A 100 -22.03 -1.97 -0.23
CA GLN A 100 -22.30 -1.00 -1.31
C GLN A 100 -23.69 -0.38 -1.18
N ASP A 101 -24.70 -1.18 -0.86
CA ASP A 101 -26.06 -0.69 -0.61
C ASP A 101 -26.09 0.18 0.65
N PHE A 102 -25.28 -0.17 1.66
CA PHE A 102 -25.20 0.58 2.89
C PHE A 102 -24.61 2.00 2.70
N ILE A 103 -23.45 2.12 2.04
CA ILE A 103 -22.83 3.44 1.81
C ILE A 103 -23.58 4.30 0.79
N SER A 104 -24.41 3.69 -0.07
CA SER A 104 -25.29 4.42 -1.00
C SER A 104 -26.63 4.83 -0.38
N GLY A 105 -26.95 4.33 0.81
CA GLY A 105 -28.22 4.56 1.49
C GLY A 105 -29.38 3.68 1.00
N ALA A 106 -29.12 2.70 0.13
CA ALA A 106 -30.10 1.67 -0.24
C ALA A 106 -30.37 0.67 0.90
N ALA A 107 -29.42 0.52 1.83
CA ALA A 107 -29.56 -0.24 3.07
C ALA A 107 -29.20 0.60 4.30
N GLY A 108 -29.99 0.53 5.36
CA GLY A 108 -29.78 1.32 6.58
C GLY A 108 -30.38 2.72 6.50
N GLU A 109 -29.99 3.60 7.42
CA GLU A 109 -30.54 4.95 7.53
C GLU A 109 -29.40 5.99 7.55
N MET A 110 -29.29 6.76 6.47
CA MET A 110 -28.31 7.86 6.38
C MET A 110 -28.67 8.96 7.37
N SER A 111 -27.72 9.37 8.19
CA SER A 111 -27.97 10.44 9.15
C SER A 111 -27.77 11.83 8.51
N GLU A 112 -28.67 12.77 8.82
CA GLU A 112 -28.68 14.12 8.23
C GLU A 112 -27.69 15.12 8.83
N ASN A 113 -27.05 14.79 9.97
CA ASN A 113 -26.08 15.68 10.59
C ASN A 113 -24.86 15.87 9.68
N ASN A 114 -24.40 17.12 9.56
CA ASN A 114 -23.30 17.53 8.72
C ASN A 114 -21.98 17.76 9.48
N ASP A 115 -22.00 17.69 10.82
CA ASP A 115 -20.83 17.84 11.68
C ASP A 115 -20.67 16.65 12.63
N TRP A 116 -20.36 15.50 12.05
CA TRP A 116 -20.04 14.30 12.82
C TRP A 116 -18.72 14.39 13.56
N ARG A 117 -17.79 15.25 13.14
CA ARG A 117 -16.51 15.42 13.86
C ARG A 117 -16.75 16.01 15.24
N SER A 118 -17.47 17.12 15.33
CA SER A 118 -17.79 17.75 16.61
C SER A 118 -18.62 16.81 17.49
N TYR A 119 -19.54 16.04 16.91
CA TYR A 119 -20.28 15.02 17.66
C TYR A 119 -19.35 13.94 18.24
N LEU A 120 -18.46 13.36 17.42
CA LEU A 120 -17.58 12.27 17.85
C LEU A 120 -16.56 12.70 18.91
N LEU A 121 -16.14 13.96 18.86
CA LEU A 121 -15.14 14.54 19.76
C LEU A 121 -15.77 15.48 20.81
N ASP A 122 -17.10 15.37 21.04
CA ASP A 122 -17.80 16.09 22.11
C ASP A 122 -17.38 15.53 23.48
N LEU A 123 -17.18 16.41 24.46
CA LEU A 123 -16.83 16.07 25.84
C LEU A 123 -17.83 15.12 26.53
N LYS A 124 -19.06 14.99 25.98
CA LYS A 124 -20.06 13.98 26.40
C LYS A 124 -19.64 12.55 26.09
N PHE A 125 -18.67 12.34 25.18
CA PHE A 125 -18.18 11.02 24.78
C PHE A 125 -16.68 10.86 25.12
N PRO A 126 -16.30 10.92 26.41
CA PRO A 126 -14.89 10.89 26.82
C PRO A 126 -14.17 9.63 26.34
N ASN A 127 -14.85 8.48 26.32
CA ASN A 127 -14.28 7.22 25.81
C ASN A 127 -13.92 7.31 24.32
N THR A 128 -14.71 8.01 23.49
CA THR A 128 -14.40 8.20 22.07
C THR A 128 -13.21 9.13 21.90
N ILE A 129 -13.13 10.21 22.68
CA ILE A 129 -11.99 11.13 22.68
C ILE A 129 -10.71 10.41 23.08
N THR A 130 -10.74 9.60 24.15
CA THR A 130 -9.58 8.81 24.60
C THR A 130 -9.12 7.86 23.50
N ARG A 131 -10.02 7.07 22.91
CA ARG A 131 -9.67 6.14 21.83
C ARG A 131 -9.11 6.85 20.60
N TYR A 132 -9.72 7.98 20.19
CA TYR A 132 -9.22 8.80 19.10
C TYR A 132 -7.80 9.31 19.39
N THR A 133 -7.58 9.89 20.57
CA THR A 133 -6.29 10.46 20.96
C THR A 133 -5.21 9.38 20.99
N THR A 134 -5.52 8.22 21.58
CA THR A 134 -4.61 7.06 21.61
C THR A 134 -4.31 6.55 20.21
N LEU A 135 -5.34 6.36 19.36
CA LEU A 135 -5.14 5.90 17.99
C LEU A 135 -4.30 6.89 17.18
N LYS A 136 -4.59 8.19 17.26
CA LYS A 136 -3.85 9.23 16.54
C LYS A 136 -2.39 9.28 16.99
N ALA A 137 -2.13 9.17 18.29
CA ALA A 137 -0.77 9.10 18.82
C ALA A 137 -0.01 7.87 18.32
N LYS A 138 -0.65 6.69 18.25
CA LYS A 138 -0.04 5.47 17.69
C LYS A 138 0.26 5.63 16.18
N VAL A 139 -0.67 6.22 15.42
CA VAL A 139 -0.47 6.53 14.00
C VAL A 139 0.70 7.49 13.80
N ASP A 140 0.77 8.56 14.57
CA ASP A 140 1.86 9.54 14.48
C ASP A 140 3.20 8.94 14.90
N ALA A 141 3.22 8.11 15.94
CA ALA A 141 4.43 7.41 16.37
C ALA A 141 4.94 6.47 15.26
N LEU A 142 4.06 5.69 14.63
CA LEU A 142 4.43 4.79 13.54
C LEU A 142 4.84 5.55 12.27
N LEU A 143 4.16 6.66 11.96
CA LEU A 143 4.53 7.53 10.84
C LEU A 143 5.94 8.11 11.03
N ASN A 144 6.28 8.51 12.26
CA ASN A 144 7.57 9.10 12.59
C ASN A 144 8.66 8.06 12.91
N SER A 145 8.32 6.78 13.09
CA SER A 145 9.30 5.74 13.42
C SER A 145 10.14 5.32 12.21
N ASN A 146 9.70 5.65 10.99
CA ASN A 146 10.35 5.26 9.75
C ASN A 146 10.50 6.47 8.82
N PRO A 147 11.73 6.97 8.61
CA PRO A 147 11.98 8.14 7.76
C PRO A 147 11.44 8.03 6.33
N LEU A 148 11.34 6.82 5.76
CA LEU A 148 10.82 6.61 4.41
C LEU A 148 9.35 7.01 4.26
N PHE A 149 8.55 7.00 5.33
CA PHE A 149 7.16 7.46 5.25
C PHE A 149 7.03 8.94 4.91
N THR A 150 8.07 9.73 5.19
CA THR A 150 8.14 11.14 4.81
C THR A 150 9.03 11.40 3.59
N ASP A 151 9.68 10.37 3.06
CA ASP A 151 10.53 10.46 1.88
C ASP A 151 9.69 10.55 0.59
N LYS A 152 9.93 11.60 -0.19
CA LYS A 152 9.15 11.87 -1.41
C LYS A 152 9.30 10.78 -2.47
N LYS A 153 10.46 10.13 -2.57
CA LYS A 153 10.67 9.04 -3.55
C LYS A 153 9.87 7.81 -3.14
N PHE A 154 9.89 7.48 -1.84
CA PHE A 154 9.14 6.35 -1.31
C PHE A 154 7.63 6.55 -1.43
N GLN A 155 7.13 7.72 -1.06
CA GLN A 155 5.73 8.10 -1.27
C GLN A 155 5.32 7.99 -2.74
N LYS A 156 6.21 8.42 -3.66
CA LYS A 156 5.94 8.31 -5.10
C LYS A 156 5.92 6.86 -5.58
N CYS A 157 6.83 6.02 -5.11
CA CYS A 157 6.79 4.58 -5.37
C CYS A 157 5.48 3.96 -4.86
N TRP A 158 5.05 4.34 -3.66
CA TRP A 158 3.83 3.82 -3.05
C TRP A 158 2.60 4.22 -3.86
N GLU A 159 2.45 5.51 -4.19
CA GLU A 159 1.38 5.99 -5.07
C GLU A 159 1.38 5.24 -6.41
N LEU A 160 2.55 5.12 -7.04
CA LEU A 160 2.68 4.50 -8.35
C LEU A 160 2.32 3.00 -8.33
N ALA A 161 2.70 2.28 -7.27
CA ALA A 161 2.38 0.87 -7.08
C ALA A 161 0.87 0.61 -6.94
N PHE A 162 0.07 1.60 -6.53
CA PHE A 162 -1.39 1.49 -6.37
C PHE A 162 -2.19 2.37 -7.34
N SER A 163 -1.53 2.97 -8.33
CA SER A 163 -2.15 3.79 -9.38
C SER A 163 -2.99 3.02 -10.42
N GLY A 164 -3.07 1.69 -10.30
CA GLY A 164 -3.68 0.81 -11.31
C GLY A 164 -2.73 0.37 -12.42
N GLN A 165 -1.51 0.92 -12.49
CA GLN A 165 -0.51 0.51 -13.49
C GLN A 165 0.04 -0.90 -13.28
N THR A 166 -0.05 -1.44 -12.07
CA THR A 166 0.29 -2.83 -11.76
C THR A 166 -0.92 -3.58 -11.23
N SER A 167 -1.23 -4.71 -11.85
CA SER A 167 -2.28 -5.63 -11.43
C SER A 167 -1.72 -6.84 -10.64
N CYS A 168 -0.41 -6.88 -10.34
CA CYS A 168 0.19 -8.05 -9.71
C CYS A 168 -0.46 -8.35 -8.34
N PRO A 169 -1.05 -9.54 -8.14
CA PRO A 169 -1.74 -9.90 -6.91
C PRO A 169 -0.78 -10.43 -5.83
N LYS A 170 0.48 -10.70 -6.18
CA LYS A 170 1.48 -11.23 -5.24
C LYS A 170 2.24 -10.09 -4.54
N MET A 171 2.79 -9.18 -5.33
CA MET A 171 3.65 -8.08 -4.88
C MET A 171 3.58 -6.94 -5.90
N LYS A 172 3.51 -5.71 -5.42
CA LYS A 172 3.52 -4.50 -6.23
C LYS A 172 4.86 -3.81 -6.05
N PHE A 173 5.59 -3.63 -7.13
CA PHE A 173 6.87 -2.93 -7.15
C PHE A 173 6.75 -1.67 -7.98
N ALA A 174 7.41 -0.62 -7.51
CA ALA A 174 7.61 0.61 -8.26
C ALA A 174 9.10 0.96 -8.26
N CYS A 175 9.57 1.50 -9.37
CA CYS A 175 10.94 1.95 -9.53
C CYS A 175 10.97 3.37 -10.12
N LEU A 176 11.80 4.23 -9.56
CA LEU A 176 12.07 5.59 -10.03
C LEU A 176 13.53 5.68 -10.46
N VAL A 177 13.82 6.44 -11.51
CA VAL A 177 15.18 6.67 -11.98
C VAL A 177 15.50 8.15 -11.92
N TYR A 178 16.66 8.47 -11.35
CA TYR A 178 17.23 9.81 -11.33
C TYR A 178 18.61 9.79 -11.97
N ASN A 179 19.00 10.89 -12.60
CA ASN A 179 20.38 11.13 -13.02
C ASN A 179 20.81 12.47 -12.42
N SER A 180 21.86 12.44 -11.58
CA SER A 180 22.38 13.63 -10.90
C SER A 180 21.28 14.42 -10.17
N GLY A 181 20.38 13.70 -9.49
CA GLY A 181 19.24 14.27 -8.75
C GLY A 181 18.03 14.70 -9.61
N THR A 182 18.14 14.64 -10.94
CA THR A 182 17.03 14.97 -11.86
C THR A 182 16.22 13.72 -12.16
N PHE A 183 14.89 13.79 -12.03
CA PHE A 183 14.00 12.67 -12.37
C PHE A 183 14.05 12.36 -13.87
N VAL A 184 14.23 11.09 -14.22
CA VAL A 184 14.33 10.60 -15.61
C VAL A 184 13.07 9.83 -16.00
N THR A 185 12.73 8.78 -15.27
CA THR A 185 11.58 7.93 -15.57
C THR A 185 11.07 7.17 -14.35
N GLN A 186 9.92 6.52 -14.49
CA GLN A 186 9.33 5.63 -13.49
C GLN A 186 8.56 4.48 -14.13
N SER A 187 8.47 3.35 -13.43
CA SER A 187 7.63 2.24 -13.84
C SER A 187 7.21 1.36 -12.66
N THR A 188 6.31 0.42 -12.94
CA THR A 188 5.89 -0.65 -12.03
C THR A 188 6.17 -2.01 -12.63
N ASN A 189 6.02 -3.08 -11.84
CA ASN A 189 5.98 -4.42 -12.39
C ASN A 189 4.65 -4.66 -13.12
N LYS A 190 4.70 -5.16 -14.36
CA LYS A 190 3.54 -5.30 -15.26
C LYS A 190 3.56 -6.65 -15.96
N ASN A 191 2.39 -7.24 -16.19
CA ASN A 191 2.29 -8.45 -17.01
C ASN A 191 2.59 -8.12 -18.49
N PHE A 192 3.16 -9.07 -19.21
CA PHE A 192 3.34 -8.97 -20.66
C PHE A 192 2.12 -9.43 -21.44
N CYS A 193 1.13 -10.06 -20.78
CA CYS A 193 -0.01 -10.70 -21.41
C CYS A 193 -0.73 -9.73 -22.36
N ALA A 194 -1.03 -8.51 -21.89
CA ALA A 194 -1.68 -7.46 -22.70
C ALA A 194 -0.95 -7.17 -24.02
N LYS A 195 0.39 -7.19 -23.99
CA LYS A 195 1.23 -6.94 -25.16
C LYS A 195 1.23 -8.10 -26.15
N PHE A 196 1.11 -9.33 -25.68
CA PHE A 196 1.14 -10.53 -26.51
C PHE A 196 -0.25 -11.08 -26.88
N GLY A 197 -1.33 -10.47 -26.35
CA GLY A 197 -2.71 -10.86 -26.63
C GLY A 197 -3.11 -12.24 -26.10
N LYS A 198 -2.33 -12.82 -25.17
CA LYS A 198 -2.60 -14.14 -24.61
C LYS A 198 -2.16 -14.24 -23.15
N GLU A 199 -3.02 -14.77 -22.29
CA GLU A 199 -2.66 -15.17 -20.93
C GLU A 199 -1.79 -16.43 -20.96
N ARG A 200 -0.80 -16.50 -20.07
CA ARG A 200 0.07 -17.68 -20.00
C ARG A 200 0.37 -18.09 -18.56
N LEU A 201 1.08 -17.26 -17.79
CA LEU A 201 1.41 -17.54 -16.38
C LEU A 201 0.71 -16.59 -15.38
N CYS A 202 0.20 -15.47 -15.86
CA CYS A 202 -0.61 -14.53 -15.10
C CYS A 202 -1.83 -14.14 -15.95
N SER A 203 -2.97 -13.85 -15.32
CA SER A 203 -4.13 -13.31 -16.03
C SER A 203 -3.91 -11.83 -16.39
N PHE A 204 -4.67 -11.33 -17.36
CA PHE A 204 -4.60 -9.93 -17.80
C PHE A 204 -4.95 -8.96 -16.66
N ASP A 205 -6.04 -9.27 -15.95
CA ASP A 205 -6.57 -8.49 -14.83
C ASP A 205 -5.76 -8.68 -13.54
N GLY A 206 -4.78 -9.58 -13.54
CA GLY A 206 -3.98 -9.93 -12.38
C GLY A 206 -4.75 -10.66 -11.28
N SER A 207 -5.96 -11.17 -11.54
CA SER A 207 -6.68 -12.06 -10.63
C SER A 207 -5.93 -13.37 -10.37
N THR A 208 -5.13 -13.82 -11.34
CA THR A 208 -4.38 -15.09 -11.27
C THR A 208 -2.90 -14.84 -11.51
N CYS A 209 -2.07 -15.45 -10.67
CA CYS A 209 -0.62 -15.45 -10.81
C CYS A 209 -0.09 -16.83 -10.43
N VAL A 210 0.62 -17.49 -11.36
CA VAL A 210 1.22 -18.83 -11.13
C VAL A 210 2.11 -18.86 -9.88
N ARG A 211 2.67 -17.70 -9.49
CA ARG A 211 3.56 -17.59 -8.34
C ARG A 211 2.83 -17.47 -6.99
N ILE A 212 1.50 -17.41 -6.95
CA ILE A 212 0.75 -17.47 -5.69
C ILE A 212 0.98 -18.85 -5.06
N GLY A 213 1.31 -18.89 -3.77
CA GLY A 213 1.67 -20.14 -3.07
C GLY A 213 3.09 -20.64 -3.36
N MET A 214 3.79 -20.09 -4.36
CA MET A 214 5.18 -20.43 -4.63
C MET A 214 6.13 -19.62 -3.73
N PRO A 215 7.09 -20.27 -3.03
CA PRO A 215 8.17 -19.57 -2.36
C PRO A 215 8.93 -18.68 -3.34
N SER A 216 9.29 -17.46 -2.93
CA SER A 216 9.93 -16.46 -3.81
C SER A 216 11.31 -16.85 -4.38
N ARG A 217 11.80 -18.06 -4.09
CA ARG A 217 13.21 -18.44 -4.14
C ARG A 217 13.58 -19.32 -5.34
N THR A 218 12.76 -20.31 -5.68
CA THR A 218 13.09 -21.29 -6.72
C THR A 218 12.69 -20.83 -8.13
N ASP A 219 11.70 -19.95 -8.21
CA ASP A 219 10.95 -19.73 -9.45
C ASP A 219 10.69 -18.24 -9.73
N ALA A 220 11.61 -17.36 -9.33
CA ALA A 220 11.50 -15.91 -9.56
C ALA A 220 11.29 -15.57 -11.06
N THR A 221 11.74 -16.46 -11.96
CA THR A 221 11.60 -16.37 -13.42
C THR A 221 10.31 -17.01 -13.96
N LEU A 222 9.58 -17.81 -13.16
CA LEU A 222 8.30 -18.39 -13.57
C LEU A 222 7.20 -17.32 -13.45
N GLY A 223 7.13 -16.42 -14.41
CA GLY A 223 6.06 -15.46 -14.54
C GLY A 223 6.23 -14.62 -15.79
N ASP A 224 5.13 -14.24 -16.44
CA ASP A 224 5.16 -13.34 -17.60
C ASP A 224 5.10 -11.88 -17.15
N CYS A 225 5.78 -11.51 -16.06
CA CYS A 225 5.81 -10.13 -15.57
C CYS A 225 7.19 -9.49 -15.78
N GLY A 226 7.21 -8.33 -16.43
CA GLY A 226 8.38 -7.47 -16.41
C GLY A 226 8.48 -6.78 -15.06
N HIS A 227 9.67 -6.81 -14.44
CA HIS A 227 9.91 -6.18 -13.15
C HIS A 227 10.11 -4.67 -13.30
N ALA A 228 9.76 -3.91 -12.26
CA ALA A 228 9.76 -2.45 -12.31
C ALA A 228 11.13 -1.86 -12.75
N PRO A 229 12.28 -2.32 -12.22
CA PRO A 229 13.57 -1.80 -12.63
C PRO A 229 13.91 -2.10 -14.10
N ILE A 230 13.49 -3.24 -14.62
CA ILE A 230 13.75 -3.64 -16.02
C ILE A 230 12.97 -2.78 -16.99
N TRP A 231 11.72 -2.44 -16.65
CA TRP A 231 10.95 -1.47 -17.42
C TRP A 231 11.60 -0.08 -17.40
N CYS A 232 12.14 0.33 -16.26
CA CYS A 232 12.88 1.59 -16.16
C CYS A 232 14.15 1.58 -17.02
N ILE A 233 14.95 0.51 -17.01
CA ILE A 233 16.14 0.38 -17.89
C ILE A 233 15.73 0.51 -19.36
N LYS A 234 14.67 -0.20 -19.77
CA LYS A 234 14.15 -0.09 -21.14
C LYS A 234 13.77 1.35 -21.48
N GLN A 235 13.03 2.04 -20.61
CA GLN A 235 12.61 3.42 -20.84
C GLN A 235 13.80 4.39 -20.90
N VAL A 236 14.82 4.21 -20.05
CA VAL A 236 16.06 5.00 -20.10
C VAL A 236 16.75 4.85 -21.46
N PHE A 237 16.79 3.64 -22.02
CA PHE A 237 17.30 3.41 -23.37
C PHE A 237 16.40 3.99 -24.47
N ASP A 238 15.08 3.90 -24.32
CA ASP A 238 14.12 4.54 -25.25
C ASP A 238 14.32 6.07 -25.28
N LEU A 239 14.81 6.67 -24.18
CA LEU A 239 15.17 8.09 -24.07
C LEU A 239 16.57 8.42 -24.63
N GLY A 240 17.27 7.43 -25.20
CA GLY A 240 18.54 7.62 -25.91
C GLY A 240 19.80 7.38 -25.07
N ALA A 241 19.67 6.98 -23.80
CA ALA A 241 20.81 6.59 -22.99
C ALA A 241 21.45 5.28 -23.51
N LYS A 242 22.76 5.14 -23.28
CA LYS A 242 23.55 3.95 -23.59
C LYS A 242 23.83 3.17 -22.30
N PRO A 243 24.22 1.88 -22.38
CA PRO A 243 24.58 1.09 -21.19
C PRO A 243 25.62 1.76 -20.28
N ALA A 244 26.64 2.41 -20.86
CA ALA A 244 27.66 3.13 -20.09
C ALA A 244 27.09 4.26 -19.20
N ASP A 245 25.96 4.85 -19.60
CA ASP A 245 25.32 5.94 -18.86
C ASP A 245 24.60 5.44 -17.60
N LEU A 246 24.26 4.15 -17.50
CA LEU A 246 23.53 3.59 -16.35
C LEU A 246 24.34 3.62 -15.05
N SER A 247 25.67 3.62 -15.13
CA SER A 247 26.54 3.75 -13.95
C SER A 247 26.38 5.09 -13.22
N HIS A 248 25.79 6.09 -13.87
CA HIS A 248 25.52 7.42 -13.31
C HIS A 248 24.05 7.62 -12.90
N ALA A 249 23.20 6.61 -13.09
CA ALA A 249 21.78 6.68 -12.77
C ALA A 249 21.49 6.04 -11.41
N ASP A 250 20.70 6.73 -10.60
CA ASP A 250 20.20 6.23 -9.32
C ASP A 250 18.80 5.65 -9.51
N PHE A 251 18.68 4.34 -9.38
CA PHE A 251 17.40 3.63 -9.39
C PHE A 251 16.90 3.47 -7.95
N TYR A 252 15.65 3.79 -7.67
CA TYR A 252 15.01 3.62 -6.35
C TYR A 252 13.85 2.66 -6.49
N GLU A 253 13.92 1.49 -5.85
CA GLU A 253 12.88 0.46 -5.90
C GLU A 253 12.26 0.21 -4.51
N ALA A 254 10.92 0.29 -4.46
CA ALA A 254 10.16 -0.12 -3.29
C ALA A 254 9.14 -1.20 -3.69
N GLY A 255 9.00 -2.19 -2.80
CA GLY A 255 8.01 -3.25 -2.90
C GLY A 255 6.91 -3.08 -1.86
N PHE A 256 5.70 -3.49 -2.21
CA PHE A 256 4.51 -3.40 -1.39
C PHE A 256 3.70 -4.69 -1.52
N LEU A 257 3.13 -5.15 -0.40
CA LEU A 257 2.13 -6.20 -0.37
C LEU A 257 0.81 -5.69 -1.00
N PRO A 258 -0.06 -6.59 -1.49
CA PRO A 258 -1.34 -6.20 -2.09
C PRO A 258 -2.24 -5.36 -1.18
N ASP A 259 -2.11 -5.50 0.14
CA ASP A 259 -2.91 -4.76 1.12
C ASP A 259 -2.43 -3.32 1.37
N GLY A 260 -1.32 -2.92 0.75
CA GLY A 260 -0.69 -1.62 0.93
C GLY A 260 0.60 -1.67 1.73
N SER A 261 0.82 -2.71 2.53
CA SER A 261 1.94 -2.76 3.45
C SER A 261 3.29 -2.69 2.72
N PRO A 262 4.23 -1.83 3.15
CA PRO A 262 5.58 -1.87 2.65
C PRO A 262 6.22 -3.23 2.87
N TRP A 263 7.02 -3.67 1.90
CA TRP A 263 7.85 -4.85 2.05
C TRP A 263 9.21 -4.47 2.62
N TRP A 264 9.30 -4.48 3.95
CA TRP A 264 10.55 -4.25 4.65
C TRP A 264 11.42 -5.50 4.60
N ARG A 265 12.64 -5.34 4.08
CA ARG A 265 13.69 -6.35 4.18
C ARG A 265 14.60 -6.01 5.36
N THR A 266 15.05 -7.04 6.07
CA THR A 266 15.90 -6.91 7.28
C THR A 266 17.37 -6.74 6.97
N GLU A 267 17.83 -7.14 5.78
CA GLU A 267 19.20 -6.93 5.31
C GLU A 267 19.21 -6.27 3.92
N PRO A 268 20.20 -5.40 3.61
CA PRO A 268 20.37 -4.82 2.27
C PRO A 268 20.78 -5.88 1.23
N SER A 269 19.79 -6.60 0.70
CA SER A 269 20.00 -7.67 -0.26
C SER A 269 19.01 -7.64 -1.40
N TYR A 270 19.40 -8.14 -2.58
CA TYR A 270 18.52 -8.27 -3.73
C TYR A 270 18.16 -9.73 -3.96
N THR A 271 16.89 -10.05 -4.15
CA THR A 271 16.41 -11.45 -4.18
C THR A 271 16.15 -11.96 -5.59
N CYS A 272 15.94 -11.07 -6.56
CA CYS A 272 15.56 -11.46 -7.91
C CYS A 272 16.79 -11.56 -8.84
N THR A 273 17.22 -12.80 -9.10
CA THR A 273 18.34 -13.15 -9.99
C THR A 273 18.17 -12.63 -11.41
N TYR A 274 16.93 -12.58 -11.92
CA TYR A 274 16.65 -12.04 -13.26
C TYR A 274 17.04 -10.56 -13.36
N CYS A 275 16.64 -9.75 -12.37
CA CYS A 275 16.97 -8.32 -12.38
C CYS A 275 18.47 -8.11 -12.26
N GLU A 276 19.12 -8.80 -11.32
CA GLU A 276 20.55 -8.67 -11.07
C GLU A 276 21.39 -9.02 -12.30
N ASN A 277 21.04 -10.09 -13.00
CA ASN A 277 21.71 -10.43 -14.25
C ASN A 277 21.53 -9.33 -15.31
N MET A 278 20.35 -8.72 -15.41
CA MET A 278 20.14 -7.60 -16.32
C MET A 278 20.92 -6.35 -15.89
N PHE A 279 20.98 -6.05 -14.60
CA PHE A 279 21.77 -4.94 -14.05
C PHE A 279 23.24 -5.09 -14.43
N ALA A 280 23.79 -6.29 -14.26
CA ALA A 280 25.16 -6.62 -14.62
C ALA A 280 25.41 -6.51 -16.14
N ILE A 281 24.50 -7.05 -16.95
CA ILE A 281 24.59 -7.00 -18.43
C ILE A 281 24.58 -5.56 -18.94
N PHE A 282 23.73 -4.71 -18.37
CA PHE A 282 23.56 -3.33 -18.84
C PHE A 282 24.49 -2.32 -18.14
N GLY A 283 25.31 -2.75 -17.18
CA GLY A 283 26.27 -1.88 -16.51
C GLY A 283 25.66 -0.93 -15.47
N LEU A 284 24.53 -1.32 -14.87
CA LEU A 284 23.99 -0.60 -13.71
C LEU A 284 24.90 -0.87 -12.50
N ASP A 285 25.40 0.19 -11.86
CA ASP A 285 26.36 0.06 -10.74
C ASP A 285 25.67 -0.30 -9.42
N LYS A 286 24.53 0.34 -9.14
CA LYS A 286 23.75 0.14 -7.92
C LYS A 286 22.26 0.43 -8.13
N ILE A 287 21.45 -0.12 -7.25
CA ILE A 287 20.03 0.23 -7.06
C ILE A 287 19.77 0.50 -5.58
N TYR A 288 18.96 1.50 -5.26
CA TYR A 288 18.52 1.79 -3.90
C TYR A 288 17.26 1.01 -3.59
N GLY A 289 17.32 0.13 -2.58
CA GLY A 289 16.14 -0.52 -2.03
C GLY A 289 15.69 0.13 -0.73
N ALA A 290 14.41 -0.03 -0.40
CA ALA A 290 13.87 0.35 0.89
C ALA A 290 14.16 -0.73 1.96
N PHE A 291 14.96 -0.40 2.97
CA PHE A 291 15.36 -1.29 4.07
C PHE A 291 15.39 -0.54 5.38
N ASP A 292 14.80 -1.11 6.43
CA ASP A 292 14.85 -0.57 7.80
C ASP A 292 14.68 0.96 7.89
N GLY A 293 13.70 1.47 7.13
CA GLY A 293 13.38 2.89 7.09
C GLY A 293 14.40 3.81 6.41
N ALA A 294 15.27 3.28 5.57
CA ALA A 294 16.18 4.06 4.72
C ALA A 294 16.31 3.49 3.30
N TRP A 295 16.73 4.36 2.39
CA TRP A 295 17.22 3.95 1.07
C TRP A 295 18.64 3.43 1.21
N GLN A 296 18.86 2.13 1.00
CA GLN A 296 20.18 1.53 1.05
C GLN A 296 20.66 1.17 -0.36
N PRO A 297 21.91 1.51 -0.73
CA PRO A 297 22.47 1.11 -2.00
C PRO A 297 22.75 -0.39 -2.02
N LEU A 298 22.32 -1.04 -3.10
CA LEU A 298 22.58 -2.44 -3.41
C LEU A 298 23.47 -2.45 -4.65
N TRP A 299 24.76 -2.66 -4.43
CA TRP A 299 25.74 -2.70 -5.51
C TRP A 299 25.56 -3.97 -6.33
N THR A 300 25.43 -3.84 -7.65
CA THR A 300 25.16 -4.96 -8.56
C THR A 300 26.16 -6.10 -8.38
N LYS A 301 27.44 -5.77 -8.18
CA LYS A 301 28.49 -6.77 -7.93
C LYS A 301 28.22 -7.66 -6.70
N ASP A 302 27.65 -7.09 -5.64
CA ASP A 302 27.39 -7.78 -4.37
C ASP A 302 26.01 -8.45 -4.40
N SER A 303 25.04 -7.78 -5.03
CA SER A 303 23.66 -8.23 -5.18
C SER A 303 23.55 -9.49 -6.05
N LEU A 304 24.41 -9.69 -7.05
CA LEU A 304 24.53 -10.95 -7.81
C LEU A 304 24.76 -12.17 -6.91
N TYR A 305 25.64 -12.05 -5.91
CA TYR A 305 25.89 -13.13 -4.95
C TYR A 305 24.68 -13.35 -4.06
N SER A 306 24.15 -12.28 -3.45
CA SER A 306 23.00 -12.40 -2.55
C SER A 306 21.78 -13.02 -3.23
N SER A 307 21.45 -12.60 -4.46
CA SER A 307 20.33 -13.16 -5.22
C SER A 307 20.53 -14.64 -5.54
N THR A 308 21.76 -15.05 -5.83
CA THR A 308 22.12 -16.46 -6.04
C THR A 308 21.98 -17.28 -4.75
N GLU A 309 22.39 -16.73 -3.60
CA GLU A 309 22.23 -17.37 -2.29
C GLU A 309 20.74 -17.57 -1.94
N TYR A 310 19.89 -16.58 -2.21
CA TYR A 310 18.44 -16.73 -2.06
C TYR A 310 17.87 -17.79 -3.00
N ALA A 311 18.29 -17.79 -4.27
CA ALA A 311 17.81 -18.75 -5.26
C ALA A 311 18.19 -20.20 -4.90
N LYS A 312 19.37 -20.40 -4.31
CA LYS A 312 19.84 -21.69 -3.78
C LYS A 312 19.22 -22.06 -2.43
N GLY A 313 18.46 -21.16 -1.80
CA GLY A 313 17.88 -21.36 -0.47
C GLY A 313 18.89 -21.27 0.68
N ILE A 314 20.11 -20.77 0.43
CA ILE A 314 21.17 -20.55 1.44
C ILE A 314 20.73 -19.42 2.37
N LYS A 315 20.24 -18.31 1.80
CA LYS A 315 19.64 -17.20 2.54
C LYS A 315 18.12 -17.29 2.58
N LYS A 316 17.52 -16.77 3.66
CA LYS A 316 16.07 -16.72 3.88
C LYS A 316 15.63 -15.26 4.09
N THR A 317 14.54 -14.90 3.41
CA THR A 317 13.83 -13.61 3.54
C THR A 317 13.09 -13.52 4.85
#